data_AF-J3JXK6-F1
#
_entry.id   AF-J3JXK6-F1
#
_cell.length_a   1.000
_cell.length_b   1.000
_cell.length_c   1.000
_cell.angle_alpha   90.00
_cell.angle_beta   90.00
_cell.angle_gamma   90.00
#
_symmetry.space_group_name_H-M   'P 1'
#
loop_
_entity.id
_entity.type
_entity.pdbx_description
1 polymer ?
#
loop_
_entity_poly.entity_id
_entity_poly.type
_entity_poly.pdbx_seq_one_letter_code
_entity_poly.pdbx_strand_id
1 'polypeptide(L)'
;MMLTESALINFNHSLSGSGNMNKLCRQVSIESPGPIIKDCVFSFEVPVPDVPSKGARIRVVCAGACYRMRTRSTSTSSMSSIEEAGYSPAHHGVRDGALFPGYEVAGVIDALGADAAASEFKIGSRVVLYPYDGIPHGYAEYIVVPSLDFLVHVPDSLPLGVAAMLPTGALLAKNAVLSAHKYVLKLFEEKAADHVVRILIVGTGGLALWALRIAQHHFKAPEYIDRVKITVATLKDEGLMRTAAELKRVNIVQWNEDLYEKQLIERTKNACNGLVDIVIDFGTTSRSLHRSLQCLNAGGVVLVSEEVADRLLPKFSRLIHQTNQKIEAVANGSIEQLKELVKYVAEGAIIPPPHTEFSADEASKVVEKLCHSQIPGRAILRFHDIQ
;
A
#
# COMPACT_ATOMS: atom_id res chain seq x y z
N MET A 1 5.72 69.95 -21.71
CA MET A 1 6.88 69.21 -22.23
C MET A 1 6.37 67.80 -22.55
N MET A 2 6.02 67.57 -23.82
CA MET A 2 5.49 66.29 -24.29
C MET A 2 6.65 65.27 -24.33
N LEU A 3 6.48 64.15 -23.64
CA LEU A 3 7.36 62.99 -23.78
C LEU A 3 6.91 62.22 -25.02
N THR A 4 7.84 62.03 -25.95
CA THR A 4 7.66 61.45 -27.29
C THR A 4 7.50 59.93 -27.26
N GLU A 5 6.70 59.39 -28.20
CA GLU A 5 6.38 57.96 -28.42
C GLU A 5 7.59 57.02 -28.56
N SER A 6 8.79 57.56 -28.77
CA SER A 6 10.05 56.82 -28.85
C SER A 6 10.52 56.20 -27.52
N ALA A 7 10.01 56.65 -26.37
CA ALA A 7 10.31 56.04 -25.06
C ALA A 7 9.48 54.78 -24.75
N LEU A 8 8.33 54.61 -25.41
CA LEU A 8 7.45 53.44 -25.24
C LEU A 8 7.89 52.22 -26.08
N ILE A 9 8.65 52.43 -27.15
CA ILE A 9 9.12 51.36 -28.03
C ILE A 9 10.32 50.61 -27.41
N ASN A 10 11.17 51.29 -26.65
CA ASN A 10 12.34 50.67 -26.01
C ASN A 10 12.01 49.91 -24.70
N PHE A 11 10.82 50.08 -24.14
CA PHE A 11 10.35 49.27 -23.00
C PHE A 11 9.71 47.94 -23.43
N ASN A 12 9.32 47.81 -24.71
CA ASN A 12 8.71 46.61 -25.25
C ASN A 12 9.71 45.62 -25.88
N HIS A 13 10.98 46.01 -26.04
CA HIS A 13 12.02 45.14 -26.62
C HIS A 13 12.93 44.44 -25.60
N SER A 14 12.76 44.70 -24.30
CA SER A 14 13.51 44.03 -23.21
C SER A 14 12.70 42.97 -22.45
N LEU A 15 11.46 42.69 -22.87
CA LEU A 15 10.59 41.64 -22.31
C LEU A 15 10.44 40.41 -23.23
N SER A 16 11.30 40.25 -24.24
CA SER A 16 11.38 39.01 -25.03
C SER A 16 12.37 37.99 -24.43
N GLY A 17 12.45 37.93 -23.10
CA GLY A 17 13.13 36.86 -22.37
C GLY A 17 12.14 35.74 -22.09
N SER A 18 12.16 34.69 -22.93
CA SER A 18 11.60 33.35 -22.70
C SER A 18 10.35 33.29 -21.80
N GLY A 19 9.17 33.37 -22.41
CA GLY A 19 7.89 33.16 -21.74
C GLY A 19 7.80 31.77 -21.11
N ASN A 20 8.08 31.67 -19.81
CA ASN A 20 7.49 30.63 -18.97
C ASN A 20 6.03 31.03 -18.72
N MET A 21 5.15 30.69 -19.65
CA MET A 21 3.76 30.45 -19.24
C MET A 21 3.82 29.34 -18.20
N ASN A 22 3.48 29.66 -16.95
CA ASN A 22 3.36 28.66 -15.90
C ASN A 22 2.34 27.62 -16.38
N LYS A 23 2.83 26.49 -16.89
CA LYS A 23 1.96 25.38 -17.30
C LYS A 23 1.20 24.94 -16.05
N LEU A 24 -0.12 24.88 -16.15
CA LEU A 24 -0.96 24.31 -15.10
C LEU A 24 -1.12 22.82 -15.36
N CYS A 25 -1.22 22.04 -14.29
CA CYS A 25 -1.63 20.65 -14.32
C CYS A 25 -2.74 20.41 -13.30
N ARG A 26 -3.46 19.33 -13.50
CA ARG A 26 -4.54 18.93 -12.62
C ARG A 26 -4.02 18.20 -11.38
N GLN A 27 -4.59 18.55 -10.25
CA GLN A 27 -4.45 17.82 -8.99
C GLN A 27 -5.83 17.51 -8.42
N VAL A 28 -6.03 16.26 -8.04
CA VAL A 28 -7.23 15.77 -7.35
C VAL A 28 -6.89 15.62 -5.87
N SER A 29 -7.61 16.30 -4.99
CA SER A 29 -7.57 16.05 -3.54
C SER A 29 -8.75 15.16 -3.17
N ILE A 30 -8.49 14.15 -2.33
CA ILE A 30 -9.52 13.25 -1.82
C ILE A 30 -9.51 13.31 -0.29
N GLU A 31 -10.59 13.80 0.28
CA GLU A 31 -10.77 14.00 1.73
C GLU A 31 -11.68 12.92 2.35
N SER A 32 -11.80 12.94 3.68
CA SER A 32 -12.76 12.08 4.39
C SER A 32 -14.18 12.63 4.27
N PRO A 33 -15.20 11.78 4.01
CA PRO A 33 -16.59 12.21 4.06
C PRO A 33 -16.95 12.75 5.45
N GLY A 34 -17.35 14.02 5.49
CA GLY A 34 -17.80 14.71 6.69
C GLY A 34 -19.29 14.52 6.95
N PRO A 35 -19.79 14.88 8.14
CA PRO A 35 -21.22 14.80 8.48
C PRO A 35 -22.12 15.72 7.65
N ILE A 36 -21.54 16.73 6.99
CA ILE A 36 -22.26 17.77 6.22
C ILE A 36 -21.85 17.73 4.74
N ILE A 37 -20.57 17.50 4.45
CA ILE A 37 -20.02 17.50 3.09
C ILE A 37 -19.88 16.05 2.61
N LYS A 38 -20.72 15.68 1.64
CA LYS A 38 -20.66 14.38 0.95
C LYS A 38 -19.63 14.36 -0.18
N ASP A 39 -19.35 15.52 -0.78
CA ASP A 39 -18.35 15.66 -1.83
C ASP A 39 -16.93 15.67 -1.23
N CYS A 40 -16.23 14.57 -1.44
CA CYS A 40 -14.91 14.34 -0.85
C CYS A 40 -13.78 14.52 -1.87
N VAL A 41 -14.10 14.89 -3.11
CA VAL A 41 -13.16 14.93 -4.22
C VAL A 41 -13.15 16.32 -4.80
N PHE A 42 -11.99 16.95 -4.78
CA PHE A 42 -11.78 18.32 -5.23
C PHE A 42 -10.73 18.32 -6.33
N SER A 43 -11.04 18.94 -7.46
CA SER A 43 -10.11 19.08 -8.59
C SER A 43 -9.59 20.51 -8.64
N PHE A 44 -8.28 20.68 -8.74
CA PHE A 44 -7.60 21.96 -8.81
C PHE A 44 -6.67 22.00 -10.02
N GLU A 45 -6.48 23.20 -10.56
CA GLU A 45 -5.36 23.49 -11.45
C GLU A 45 -4.23 24.10 -10.63
N VAL A 46 -3.06 23.45 -10.66
CA VAL A 46 -1.87 23.86 -9.92
C VAL A 46 -0.70 24.04 -10.89
N PRO A 47 0.29 24.89 -10.58
CA PRO A 47 1.49 24.99 -11.42
C PRO A 47 2.21 23.64 -11.53
N VAL A 48 2.65 23.30 -12.73
CA VAL A 48 3.53 22.14 -12.95
C VAL A 48 4.79 22.34 -12.11
N PRO A 49 5.16 21.37 -11.26
CA PRO A 49 6.30 21.53 -10.35
C PRO A 49 7.63 21.63 -11.11
N ASP A 50 8.53 22.45 -10.56
CA ASP A 50 9.89 22.60 -11.05
C ASP A 50 10.71 21.33 -10.80
N VAL A 51 11.61 21.02 -11.73
CA VAL A 51 12.43 19.80 -11.69
C VAL A 51 13.62 20.01 -10.74
N PRO A 52 13.77 19.22 -9.66
CA PRO A 52 14.94 19.31 -8.78
C PRO A 52 16.24 19.00 -9.56
N SER A 53 17.36 19.65 -9.23
CA SER A 53 18.60 19.54 -10.04
C SER A 53 19.15 18.11 -10.13
N LYS A 54 19.03 17.32 -9.06
CA LYS A 54 19.42 15.89 -8.98
C LYS A 54 18.25 14.92 -9.16
N GLY A 55 17.07 15.46 -9.43
CA GLY A 55 15.82 14.72 -9.41
C GLY A 55 15.21 14.51 -10.77
N ALA A 56 13.93 14.16 -10.76
CA ALA A 56 13.11 14.02 -11.95
C ALA A 56 11.71 14.56 -11.70
N ARG A 57 11.05 14.99 -12.78
CA ARG A 57 9.60 15.14 -12.84
C ARG A 57 9.02 13.94 -13.58
N ILE A 58 8.03 13.32 -12.97
CA ILE A 58 7.30 12.17 -13.48
C ILE A 58 5.94 12.65 -13.94
N ARG A 59 5.55 12.26 -15.15
CA ARG A 59 4.18 12.36 -15.62
C ARG A 59 3.43 11.13 -15.14
N VAL A 60 2.46 11.34 -14.26
CA VAL A 60 1.73 10.28 -13.57
C VAL A 60 0.77 9.62 -14.54
N VAL A 61 0.90 8.31 -14.77
CA VAL A 61 -0.01 7.55 -15.64
C VAL A 61 -1.10 6.90 -14.80
N CYS A 62 -0.69 6.21 -13.74
CA CYS A 62 -1.59 5.54 -12.82
C CYS A 62 -1.23 5.85 -11.36
N ALA A 63 -2.24 6.01 -10.53
CA ALA A 63 -2.12 6.10 -9.08
C ALA A 63 -3.03 5.08 -8.39
N GLY A 64 -2.51 4.33 -7.42
CA GLY A 64 -3.31 3.41 -6.61
C GLY A 64 -4.24 4.15 -5.64
N ALA A 65 -5.51 3.75 -5.59
CA ALA A 65 -6.46 4.26 -4.60
C ALA A 65 -6.29 3.49 -3.28
N CYS A 66 -5.56 4.09 -2.34
CA CYS A 66 -5.34 3.55 -0.99
C CYS A 66 -6.26 4.21 0.01
N TYR A 67 -6.70 3.52 1.05
CA TYR A 67 -7.34 4.16 2.20
C TYR A 67 -6.33 5.03 2.97
N ARG A 68 -6.81 6.18 3.47
CA ARG A 68 -6.01 7.11 4.26
C ARG A 68 -5.67 6.48 5.60
N MET A 69 -4.37 6.41 5.87
CA MET A 69 -3.83 6.04 7.17
C MET A 69 -4.03 7.23 8.13
N ARG A 70 -4.80 7.07 9.21
CA ARG A 70 -5.03 8.15 10.19
C ARG A 70 -3.86 8.26 11.18
N THR A 71 -2.77 8.92 10.78
CA THR A 71 -1.85 9.59 11.73
C THR A 71 -0.86 10.53 11.01
N ARG A 72 -1.22 11.82 11.00
CA ARG A 72 -0.38 13.04 11.12
C ARG A 72 -1.18 14.22 10.57
N SER A 73 -2.28 14.56 11.23
CA SER A 73 -2.84 15.91 11.13
C SER A 73 -2.12 16.77 12.16
N THR A 74 -1.24 17.66 11.72
CA THR A 74 -0.92 18.89 12.46
C THR A 74 -2.16 19.79 12.40
N SER A 75 -3.16 19.45 13.21
CA SER A 75 -4.38 20.24 13.35
C SER A 75 -4.90 20.04 14.76
N THR A 76 -4.70 21.05 15.58
CA THR A 76 -5.15 21.17 16.96
C THR A 76 -6.68 21.17 17.04
N SER A 77 -7.30 20.07 17.44
CA SER A 77 -8.55 20.09 18.20
C SER A 77 -8.76 18.76 18.92
N SER A 78 -8.72 18.81 20.24
CA SER A 78 -9.07 17.75 21.16
C SER A 78 -10.49 17.24 20.90
N MET A 79 -10.70 15.92 20.82
CA MET A 79 -11.76 15.20 21.54
C MET A 79 -11.45 13.70 21.51
N SER A 80 -11.26 13.15 22.71
CA SER A 80 -11.32 11.73 23.02
C SER A 80 -12.76 11.23 22.86
N SER A 81 -13.00 10.19 22.04
CA SER A 81 -13.81 9.00 22.34
C SER A 81 -14.28 8.26 21.07
N ILE A 82 -14.43 6.94 21.23
CA ILE A 82 -15.00 5.93 20.34
C ILE A 82 -14.01 5.29 19.35
N GLU A 83 -13.45 4.20 19.86
CA GLU A 83 -12.91 3.10 19.09
C GLU A 83 -14.01 2.55 18.17
N GLU A 84 -13.86 2.65 16.85
CA GLU A 84 -14.46 1.70 15.93
C GLU A 84 -13.77 1.69 14.56
N ALA A 85 -13.71 0.50 13.99
CA ALA A 85 -12.84 0.09 12.90
C ALA A 85 -13.22 0.73 11.55
N GLY A 86 -12.41 1.63 10.99
CA GLY A 86 -12.49 1.99 9.57
C GLY A 86 -13.86 2.51 9.06
N TYR A 87 -14.76 2.93 9.96
CA TYR A 87 -16.06 3.52 9.65
C TYR A 87 -15.99 5.04 9.81
N SER A 88 -16.77 5.77 9.01
CA SER A 88 -16.87 7.23 9.13
C SER A 88 -17.44 7.60 10.50
N PRO A 89 -16.80 8.51 11.28
CA PRO A 89 -17.34 9.00 12.55
C PRO A 89 -18.72 9.66 12.41
N ALA A 90 -19.09 10.06 11.19
CA ALA A 90 -20.35 10.70 10.89
C ALA A 90 -21.49 9.73 10.53
N HIS A 91 -21.18 8.51 10.09
CA HIS A 91 -22.18 7.57 9.55
C HIS A 91 -21.89 6.12 9.94
N HIS A 92 -22.76 5.55 10.78
CA HIS A 92 -22.72 4.12 11.10
C HIS A 92 -22.97 3.29 9.82
N GLY A 93 -22.09 2.32 9.55
CA GLY A 93 -22.20 1.40 8.40
C GLY A 93 -21.51 1.84 7.10
N VAL A 94 -20.94 3.05 7.04
CA VAL A 94 -20.18 3.55 5.88
C VAL A 94 -18.69 3.52 6.19
N ARG A 95 -17.88 2.81 5.39
CA ARG A 95 -16.42 2.81 5.57
C ARG A 95 -15.84 4.20 5.30
N ASP A 96 -14.80 4.57 6.02
CA ASP A 96 -14.04 5.79 5.73
C ASP A 96 -13.36 5.62 4.36
N GLY A 97 -13.93 6.26 3.33
CA GLY A 97 -13.40 6.25 1.97
C GLY A 97 -12.35 7.31 1.71
N ALA A 98 -11.89 8.03 2.74
CA ALA A 98 -10.75 8.93 2.58
C ALA A 98 -9.61 8.16 1.96
N LEU A 99 -9.11 8.63 0.83
CA LEU A 99 -7.96 8.01 0.20
C LEU A 99 -6.67 8.66 0.69
N PHE A 100 -5.62 7.86 0.74
CA PHE A 100 -4.27 8.33 0.95
C PHE A 100 -3.92 9.35 -0.13
N PRO A 101 -2.98 10.27 0.12
CA PRO A 101 -2.49 11.18 -0.92
C PRO A 101 -1.64 10.43 -1.97
N GLY A 102 -2.23 9.50 -2.71
CA GLY A 102 -1.70 8.81 -3.90
C GLY A 102 -0.20 8.48 -3.96
N TYR A 103 0.47 7.97 -2.91
CA TYR A 103 1.91 7.63 -3.03
C TYR A 103 2.21 6.38 -3.88
N GLU A 104 1.17 5.65 -4.30
CA GLU A 104 1.24 4.52 -5.22
C GLU A 104 1.27 5.00 -6.68
N VAL A 105 2.38 5.63 -7.12
CA VAL A 105 2.46 6.24 -8.45
C VAL A 105 3.28 5.38 -9.42
N ALA A 106 2.73 5.16 -10.61
CA ALA A 106 3.46 4.71 -11.78
C ALA A 106 3.31 5.73 -12.92
N GLY A 107 4.39 5.97 -13.64
CA GLY A 107 4.40 6.95 -14.71
C GLY A 107 5.63 6.88 -15.58
N VAL A 108 5.87 7.96 -16.31
CA VAL A 108 7.03 8.11 -17.18
C VAL A 108 7.81 9.37 -16.81
N ILE A 109 9.13 9.32 -16.93
CA ILE A 109 9.97 10.50 -16.70
C ILE A 109 9.66 11.55 -17.77
N ASP A 110 9.20 12.71 -17.33
CA ASP A 110 8.89 13.87 -18.17
C ASP A 110 10.12 14.75 -18.38
N ALA A 111 10.87 14.97 -17.30
CA ALA A 111 12.07 15.79 -17.29
C ALA A 111 13.05 15.33 -16.22
N LEU A 112 14.35 15.51 -16.50
CA LEU A 112 15.45 15.22 -15.58
C LEU A 112 16.10 16.53 -15.15
N GLY A 113 16.56 16.59 -13.91
CA GLY A 113 17.37 17.69 -13.41
C GLY A 113 18.71 17.79 -14.13
N ALA A 114 19.30 18.99 -14.15
CA ALA A 114 20.56 19.25 -14.84
C ALA A 114 21.72 18.34 -14.37
N ASP A 115 21.75 18.00 -13.08
CA ASP A 115 22.78 17.14 -12.46
C ASP A 115 22.42 15.64 -12.57
N ALA A 116 21.20 15.32 -13.01
CA ALA A 116 20.67 13.95 -13.10
C ALA A 116 20.82 13.33 -14.51
N ALA A 117 21.30 14.10 -15.48
CA ALA A 117 21.34 13.75 -16.89
C ALA A 117 22.30 12.60 -17.25
N ALA A 118 23.26 12.27 -16.38
CA ALA A 118 24.24 11.19 -16.58
C ALA A 118 23.80 9.83 -15.98
N SER A 119 22.56 9.71 -15.53
CA SER A 119 22.02 8.50 -14.90
C SER A 119 21.54 7.45 -15.92
N GLU A 120 21.16 6.26 -15.42
CA GLU A 120 20.50 5.22 -16.23
C GLU A 120 19.09 5.62 -16.71
N PHE A 121 18.47 6.59 -16.03
CA PHE A 121 17.14 7.08 -16.32
C PHE A 121 17.16 8.06 -17.50
N LYS A 122 16.16 7.94 -18.38
CA LYS A 122 15.97 8.82 -19.54
C LYS A 122 14.57 9.39 -19.54
N ILE A 123 14.38 10.52 -20.21
CA ILE A 123 13.04 11.02 -20.51
C ILE A 123 12.28 9.93 -21.29
N GLY A 124 11.06 9.65 -20.86
CA GLY A 124 10.23 8.55 -21.37
C GLY A 124 10.42 7.22 -20.63
N SER A 125 11.41 7.07 -19.75
CA SER A 125 11.55 5.85 -18.94
C SER A 125 10.34 5.65 -18.04
N ARG A 126 9.79 4.43 -18.06
CA ARG A 126 8.71 3.99 -17.17
C ARG A 126 9.25 3.73 -15.78
N VAL A 127 8.60 4.29 -14.76
CA VAL A 127 9.05 4.22 -13.38
C VAL A 127 7.88 4.09 -12.40
N VAL A 128 8.17 3.48 -11.25
CA VAL A 128 7.37 3.61 -10.03
C VAL A 128 8.17 4.37 -8.98
N LEU A 129 7.44 5.05 -8.11
CA LEU A 129 8.01 5.83 -7.03
C LEU A 129 8.10 5.00 -5.74
N TYR A 130 9.32 4.82 -5.22
CA TYR A 130 9.53 4.28 -3.88
C TYR A 130 9.13 5.34 -2.83
N PRO A 131 8.34 4.99 -1.80
CA PRO A 131 7.87 5.95 -0.81
C PRO A 131 9.00 6.48 0.07
N TYR A 132 9.03 7.79 0.28
CA TYR A 132 10.00 8.50 1.12
C TYR A 132 9.34 9.66 1.88
N ASP A 133 10.02 10.17 2.92
CA ASP A 133 9.52 11.30 3.70
C ASP A 133 9.48 12.59 2.86
N GLY A 134 8.30 13.23 2.80
CA GLY A 134 8.10 14.46 2.02
C GLY A 134 7.68 14.22 0.56
N ILE A 135 7.25 13.01 0.22
CA ILE A 135 6.62 12.70 -1.07
C ILE A 135 5.39 13.62 -1.31
N PRO A 136 5.29 14.28 -2.48
CA PRO A 136 4.11 15.08 -2.82
C PRO A 136 2.83 14.23 -2.85
N HIS A 137 1.69 14.86 -2.59
CA HIS A 137 0.39 14.21 -2.67
C HIS A 137 0.11 13.73 -4.11
N GLY A 138 0.02 12.41 -4.30
CA GLY A 138 0.21 11.78 -5.62
C GLY A 138 -1.03 11.56 -6.48
N TYR A 139 -2.08 12.37 -6.29
CA TYR A 139 -3.17 12.47 -7.27
C TYR A 139 -3.01 13.72 -8.13
N ALA A 140 -1.79 13.97 -8.61
CA ALA A 140 -1.47 15.04 -9.54
C ALA A 140 -0.99 14.45 -10.87
N GLU A 141 -1.22 15.13 -11.98
CA GLU A 141 -0.70 14.70 -13.30
C GLU A 141 0.84 14.71 -13.35
N TYR A 142 1.48 15.49 -12.47
CA TYR A 142 2.93 15.57 -12.36
C TYR A 142 3.37 15.50 -10.91
N ILE A 143 4.41 14.71 -10.65
CA ILE A 143 5.08 14.63 -9.35
C ILE A 143 6.59 14.77 -9.54
N VAL A 144 7.28 15.31 -8.54
CA VAL A 144 8.74 15.45 -8.56
C VAL A 144 9.38 14.64 -7.46
N VAL A 145 10.57 14.13 -7.76
CA VAL A 145 11.42 13.42 -6.80
C VAL A 145 12.74 14.18 -6.65
N PRO A 146 13.29 14.30 -5.42
CA PRO A 146 14.51 15.06 -5.20
C PRO A 146 15.78 14.31 -5.66
N SER A 147 15.74 12.98 -5.68
CA SER A 147 16.81 12.10 -6.17
C SER A 147 16.22 10.97 -7.01
N LEU A 148 16.98 10.50 -8.00
CA LEU A 148 16.65 9.32 -8.80
C LEU A 148 16.72 8.01 -7.98
N ASP A 149 17.34 8.04 -6.80
CA ASP A 149 17.41 6.88 -5.89
C ASP A 149 16.03 6.42 -5.39
N PHE A 150 14.99 7.26 -5.54
CA PHE A 150 13.61 6.91 -5.21
C PHE A 150 12.85 6.30 -6.39
N LEU A 151 13.49 6.10 -7.54
CA LEU A 151 12.84 5.55 -8.73
C LEU A 151 13.23 4.10 -8.95
N VAL A 152 12.25 3.32 -9.37
CA VAL A 152 12.46 1.95 -9.84
C VAL A 152 11.95 1.84 -11.27
N HIS A 153 12.80 1.35 -12.17
CA HIS A 153 12.44 1.08 -13.56
C HIS A 153 11.31 0.05 -13.64
N VAL A 154 10.35 0.31 -14.52
CA VAL A 154 9.26 -0.61 -14.86
C VAL A 154 9.49 -1.11 -16.29
N PRO A 155 9.60 -2.44 -16.52
CA PRO A 155 9.74 -2.98 -17.87
C PRO A 155 8.44 -2.83 -18.66
N ASP A 156 8.55 -2.82 -19.99
CA ASP A 156 7.38 -2.68 -20.88
C ASP A 156 6.37 -3.83 -20.76
N SER A 157 6.83 -5.01 -20.32
CA SER A 157 5.97 -6.16 -20.07
C SER A 157 5.02 -5.99 -18.87
N LEU A 158 5.25 -5.00 -18.00
CA LEU A 158 4.44 -4.77 -16.80
C LEU A 158 3.55 -3.53 -16.96
N PRO A 159 2.22 -3.68 -17.07
CA PRO A 159 1.31 -2.54 -17.16
C PRO A 159 1.47 -1.55 -16.01
N LEU A 160 1.48 -0.24 -16.32
CA LEU A 160 1.69 0.81 -15.33
C LEU A 160 0.62 0.82 -14.22
N GLY A 161 -0.62 0.43 -14.51
CA GLY A 161 -1.65 0.28 -13.48
C GLY A 161 -1.30 -0.78 -12.44
N VAL A 162 -0.75 -1.92 -12.87
CA VAL A 162 -0.25 -2.96 -11.96
C VAL A 162 0.99 -2.48 -11.22
N ALA A 163 1.92 -1.82 -11.91
CA ALA A 163 3.15 -1.30 -11.32
C ALA A 163 2.87 -0.32 -10.17
N ALA A 164 1.82 0.53 -10.31
CA ALA A 164 1.42 1.48 -9.29
C ALA A 164 1.08 0.83 -7.94
N MET A 165 0.63 -0.43 -7.94
CA MET A 165 0.24 -1.16 -6.72
C MET A 165 1.43 -1.74 -5.93
N LEU A 166 2.65 -1.66 -6.47
CA LEU A 166 3.82 -2.35 -5.91
C LEU A 166 4.53 -1.61 -4.76
N PRO A 167 4.74 -0.27 -4.79
CA PRO A 167 5.65 0.42 -3.86
C PRO A 167 5.25 0.44 -2.37
N THR A 168 4.01 0.08 -2.06
CA THR A 168 3.41 0.17 -0.73
C THR A 168 2.83 -1.18 -0.33
N GLY A 169 1.64 -1.54 -0.84
CA GLY A 169 0.92 -2.73 -0.38
C GLY A 169 1.65 -4.03 -0.70
N ALA A 170 2.16 -4.18 -1.93
CA ALA A 170 2.94 -5.36 -2.28
C ALA A 170 4.29 -5.38 -1.56
N LEU A 171 4.94 -4.22 -1.40
CA LEU A 171 6.22 -4.09 -0.73
C LEU A 171 6.13 -4.46 0.76
N LEU A 172 5.14 -3.93 1.48
CA LEU A 172 4.87 -4.27 2.87
C LEU A 172 4.58 -5.76 3.02
N ALA A 173 3.75 -6.32 2.12
CA ALA A 173 3.46 -7.75 2.12
C ALA A 173 4.73 -8.59 1.90
N LYS A 174 5.62 -8.18 0.99
CA LYS A 174 6.90 -8.85 0.79
C LYS A 174 7.78 -8.78 2.02
N ASN A 175 7.96 -7.59 2.59
CA ASN A 175 8.80 -7.44 3.75
C ASN A 175 8.26 -8.24 4.96
N ALA A 176 6.92 -8.32 5.12
CA ALA A 176 6.29 -9.17 6.13
C ALA A 176 6.60 -10.66 5.91
N VAL A 177 6.55 -11.15 4.66
CA VAL A 177 6.93 -12.53 4.32
C VAL A 177 8.41 -12.79 4.58
N LEU A 178 9.29 -11.84 4.27
CA LEU A 178 10.73 -11.96 4.56
C LEU A 178 11.02 -11.91 6.06
N SER A 179 10.30 -11.10 6.83
CA SER A 179 10.38 -11.10 8.29
C SER A 179 9.91 -12.44 8.85
N ALA A 180 8.79 -13.00 8.35
CA ALA A 180 8.35 -14.33 8.71
C ALA A 180 9.41 -15.40 8.38
N HIS A 181 10.06 -15.28 7.22
CA HIS A 181 11.12 -16.20 6.79
C HIS A 181 12.30 -16.26 7.79
N LYS A 182 12.70 -15.13 8.39
CA LYS A 182 13.72 -15.12 9.46
C LYS A 182 13.33 -16.01 10.65
N TYR A 183 12.05 -15.96 11.04
CA TYR A 183 11.50 -16.80 12.09
C TYR A 183 11.38 -18.27 11.66
N VAL A 184 11.05 -18.54 10.39
CA VAL A 184 11.07 -19.91 9.84
C VAL A 184 12.46 -20.53 9.99
N LEU A 185 13.52 -19.82 9.56
CA LEU A 185 14.90 -20.31 9.67
C LEU A 185 15.29 -20.58 11.12
N LYS A 186 14.98 -19.64 12.03
CA LYS A 186 15.24 -19.80 13.46
C LYS A 186 14.53 -21.04 14.03
N LEU A 187 13.27 -21.26 13.68
CA LEU A 187 12.52 -22.44 14.13
C LEU A 187 13.09 -23.74 13.55
N PHE A 188 13.65 -23.72 12.34
CA PHE A 188 14.31 -24.89 11.77
C PHE A 188 15.61 -25.26 12.51
N GLU A 189 16.29 -24.30 13.12
CA GLU A 189 17.48 -24.52 13.95
C GLU A 189 17.11 -25.01 15.37
N GLU A 190 16.06 -24.45 15.97
CA GLU A 190 15.68 -24.72 17.37
C GLU A 190 14.77 -25.95 17.55
N LYS A 191 14.00 -26.33 16.53
CA LYS A 191 13.01 -27.41 16.61
C LYS A 191 13.50 -28.66 15.89
N ALA A 192 12.83 -29.78 16.16
CA ALA A 192 13.11 -31.05 15.50
C ALA A 192 12.95 -30.93 13.96
N ALA A 193 13.67 -31.78 13.22
CA ALA A 193 13.70 -31.71 11.76
C ALA A 193 12.33 -31.93 11.10
N ASP A 194 11.44 -32.66 11.77
CA ASP A 194 10.06 -32.93 11.37
C ASP A 194 9.06 -31.84 11.78
N HIS A 195 9.51 -30.80 12.51
CA HIS A 195 8.64 -29.68 12.89
C HIS A 195 8.17 -28.93 11.64
N VAL A 196 6.85 -28.82 11.50
CA VAL A 196 6.19 -28.05 10.45
C VAL A 196 5.84 -26.68 11.00
N VAL A 197 6.48 -25.65 10.44
CA VAL A 197 6.22 -24.24 10.76
C VAL A 197 4.88 -23.84 10.15
N ARG A 198 4.00 -23.30 10.98
CA ARG A 198 2.67 -22.85 10.56
C ARG A 198 2.60 -21.33 10.54
N ILE A 199 2.23 -20.77 9.39
CA ILE A 199 2.05 -19.34 9.17
C ILE A 199 0.56 -19.06 8.96
N LEU A 200 0.00 -18.17 9.77
CA LEU A 200 -1.35 -17.63 9.58
C LEU A 200 -1.27 -16.23 8.97
N ILE A 201 -1.83 -16.03 7.79
CA ILE A 201 -2.02 -14.69 7.20
C ILE A 201 -3.43 -14.22 7.57
N VAL A 202 -3.53 -13.11 8.28
CA VAL A 202 -4.81 -12.52 8.69
C VAL A 202 -5.04 -11.24 7.90
N GLY A 203 -6.18 -11.14 7.25
CA GLY A 203 -6.59 -9.91 6.57
C GLY A 203 -7.61 -10.13 5.47
N THR A 204 -8.12 -9.02 4.96
CA THR A 204 -9.03 -8.99 3.80
C THR A 204 -8.47 -8.02 2.76
N GLY A 205 -8.74 -8.29 1.49
CA GLY A 205 -8.40 -7.42 0.36
C GLY A 205 -7.00 -7.65 -0.22
N GLY A 206 -6.53 -6.62 -0.93
CA GLY A 206 -5.31 -6.69 -1.74
C GLY A 206 -4.03 -7.00 -0.95
N LEU A 207 -3.88 -6.50 0.28
CA LEU A 207 -2.69 -6.74 1.11
C LEU A 207 -2.51 -8.22 1.47
N ALA A 208 -3.58 -8.85 1.98
CA ALA A 208 -3.55 -10.27 2.34
C ALA A 208 -3.36 -11.16 1.09
N LEU A 209 -3.97 -10.79 -0.04
CA LEU A 209 -3.76 -11.46 -1.33
C LEU A 209 -2.31 -11.35 -1.82
N TRP A 210 -1.70 -10.16 -1.71
CA TRP A 210 -0.28 -9.98 -2.02
C TRP A 210 0.58 -10.89 -1.14
N ALA A 211 0.38 -10.84 0.19
CA ALA A 211 1.15 -11.64 1.13
C ALA A 211 1.00 -13.14 0.85
N LEU A 212 -0.22 -13.61 0.55
CA LEU A 212 -0.46 -14.99 0.17
C LEU A 212 0.34 -15.40 -1.07
N ARG A 213 0.26 -14.62 -2.16
CA ARG A 213 0.93 -14.95 -3.42
C ARG A 213 2.45 -14.84 -3.31
N ILE A 214 2.95 -13.84 -2.59
CA ILE A 214 4.37 -13.69 -2.30
C ILE A 214 4.87 -14.84 -1.42
N ALA A 215 4.14 -15.20 -0.37
CA ALA A 215 4.50 -16.33 0.50
C ALA A 215 4.51 -17.66 -0.25
N GLN A 216 3.51 -17.92 -1.11
CA GLN A 216 3.51 -19.10 -1.97
C GLN A 216 4.71 -19.12 -2.90
N HIS A 217 5.05 -17.99 -3.53
CA HIS A 217 6.22 -17.90 -4.38
C HIS A 217 7.53 -18.10 -3.60
N HIS A 218 7.64 -17.53 -2.41
CA HIS A 218 8.84 -17.56 -1.57
C HIS A 218 9.10 -18.95 -0.98
N PHE A 219 8.06 -19.60 -0.45
CA PHE A 219 8.16 -20.91 0.20
C PHE A 219 7.92 -22.10 -0.74
N LYS A 220 7.94 -21.89 -2.07
CA LYS A 220 7.82 -22.99 -3.05
C LYS A 220 9.07 -23.86 -3.17
N ALA A 221 10.22 -23.37 -2.70
CA ALA A 221 11.49 -24.09 -2.79
C ALA A 221 11.41 -25.43 -2.01
N PRO A 222 12.05 -26.52 -2.49
CA PRO A 222 11.95 -27.84 -1.87
C PRO A 222 12.30 -27.87 -0.37
N GLU A 223 13.20 -26.98 0.05
CA GLU A 223 13.61 -26.80 1.45
C GLU A 223 12.49 -26.31 2.38
N TYR A 224 11.48 -25.60 1.85
CA TYR A 224 10.36 -25.04 2.63
C TYR A 224 9.04 -25.74 2.36
N ILE A 225 8.86 -26.29 1.16
CA ILE A 225 7.54 -26.63 0.61
C ILE A 225 6.74 -27.66 1.43
N ASP A 226 7.45 -28.55 2.15
CA ASP A 226 6.84 -29.59 2.99
C ASP A 226 6.96 -29.27 4.50
N ARG A 227 7.70 -28.21 4.86
CA ARG A 227 7.95 -27.78 6.24
C ARG A 227 7.26 -26.48 6.62
N VAL A 228 6.71 -25.75 5.66
CA VAL A 228 5.97 -24.50 5.89
C VAL A 228 4.53 -24.67 5.40
N LYS A 229 3.57 -24.51 6.31
CA LYS A 229 2.14 -24.53 5.99
C LYS A 229 1.53 -23.15 6.18
N ILE A 230 0.84 -22.68 5.14
CA ILE A 230 0.19 -21.37 5.12
C ILE A 230 -1.32 -21.54 5.24
N THR A 231 -1.91 -20.85 6.20
CA THR A 231 -3.37 -20.72 6.35
C THR A 231 -3.75 -19.25 6.25
N VAL A 232 -4.90 -18.94 5.67
CA VAL A 232 -5.40 -17.56 5.56
C VAL A 232 -6.71 -17.39 6.32
N ALA A 233 -6.77 -16.36 7.15
CA ALA A 233 -7.98 -15.93 7.84
C ALA A 233 -8.54 -14.64 7.23
N THR A 234 -9.81 -14.66 6.83
CA THR A 234 -10.49 -13.53 6.17
C THR A 234 -11.93 -13.36 6.68
N LEU A 235 -12.45 -12.13 6.74
CA LEU A 235 -13.81 -11.84 7.21
C LEU A 235 -14.87 -12.31 6.18
N LYS A 236 -14.85 -11.69 4.99
CA LYS A 236 -15.72 -11.96 3.84
C LYS A 236 -15.02 -11.44 2.58
N ASP A 237 -14.00 -12.15 2.11
CA ASP A 237 -13.31 -11.82 0.86
C ASP A 237 -13.39 -12.98 -0.13
N GLU A 238 -14.36 -12.90 -1.04
CA GLU A 238 -14.57 -13.92 -2.06
C GLU A 238 -13.36 -14.09 -2.99
N GLY A 239 -12.62 -13.01 -3.26
CA GLY A 239 -11.43 -13.05 -4.13
C GLY A 239 -10.27 -13.80 -3.47
N LEU A 240 -10.07 -13.58 -2.17
CA LEU A 240 -9.11 -14.33 -1.36
C LEU A 240 -9.54 -15.78 -1.21
N MET A 241 -10.83 -16.04 -0.95
CA MET A 241 -11.36 -17.39 -0.85
C MET A 241 -11.18 -18.16 -2.16
N ARG A 242 -11.46 -17.53 -3.31
CA ARG A 242 -11.26 -18.12 -4.64
C ARG A 242 -9.79 -18.40 -4.92
N THR A 243 -8.92 -17.41 -4.69
CA THR A 243 -7.46 -17.55 -4.92
C THR A 243 -6.90 -18.67 -4.05
N ALA A 244 -7.24 -18.70 -2.77
CA ALA A 244 -6.76 -19.74 -1.88
C ALA A 244 -7.37 -21.12 -2.20
N ALA A 245 -8.59 -21.19 -2.73
CA ALA A 245 -9.18 -22.45 -3.19
C ALA A 245 -8.51 -22.99 -4.46
N GLU A 246 -8.02 -22.10 -5.35
CA GLU A 246 -7.20 -22.48 -6.50
C GLU A 246 -5.81 -23.03 -6.07
N LEU A 247 -5.32 -22.57 -4.91
CA LEU A 247 -4.05 -22.99 -4.34
C LEU A 247 -4.21 -24.27 -3.50
N LYS A 248 -3.87 -25.42 -4.09
CA LYS A 248 -3.99 -26.75 -3.46
C LYS A 248 -3.32 -26.92 -2.08
N ARG A 249 -2.45 -26.00 -1.64
CA ARG A 249 -1.65 -26.09 -0.41
C ARG A 249 -1.98 -25.01 0.63
N VAL A 250 -3.10 -24.31 0.47
CA VAL A 250 -3.49 -23.21 1.38
C VAL A 250 -4.81 -23.55 2.05
N ASN A 251 -4.83 -23.52 3.38
CA ASN A 251 -6.08 -23.64 4.13
C ASN A 251 -6.70 -22.26 4.31
N ILE A 252 -8.03 -22.21 4.36
CA ILE A 252 -8.79 -20.98 4.53
C ILE A 252 -9.68 -21.11 5.74
N VAL A 253 -9.70 -20.07 6.57
CA VAL A 253 -10.67 -19.92 7.65
C VAL A 253 -11.40 -18.60 7.50
N GLN A 254 -12.72 -18.64 7.64
CA GLN A 254 -13.53 -17.43 7.65
C GLN A 254 -13.71 -16.94 9.09
N TRP A 255 -13.34 -15.70 9.33
CA TRP A 255 -13.58 -14.97 10.58
C TRP A 255 -14.90 -14.21 10.48
N ASN A 256 -16.01 -14.96 10.55
CA ASN A 256 -17.32 -14.32 10.61
C ASN A 256 -17.52 -13.70 12.00
N GLU A 257 -17.53 -12.37 12.08
CA GLU A 257 -17.65 -11.62 13.34
C GLU A 257 -18.99 -11.83 14.06
N ASP A 258 -19.98 -12.41 13.38
CA ASP A 258 -21.27 -12.85 13.96
C ASP A 258 -21.13 -14.08 14.87
N LEU A 259 -20.00 -14.80 14.80
CA LEU A 259 -19.73 -15.98 15.61
C LEU A 259 -19.02 -15.62 16.92
N TYR A 260 -19.16 -16.49 17.93
CA TYR A 260 -18.45 -16.35 19.19
C TYR A 260 -16.93 -16.52 19.01
N GLU A 261 -16.13 -15.73 19.74
CA GLU A 261 -14.66 -15.76 19.66
C GLU A 261 -14.08 -17.16 19.82
N LYS A 262 -14.57 -17.94 20.80
CA LYS A 262 -14.09 -19.31 21.03
C LYS A 262 -14.23 -20.18 19.79
N GLN A 263 -15.36 -20.08 19.09
CA GLN A 263 -15.60 -20.84 17.86
C GLN A 263 -14.66 -20.40 16.73
N LEU A 264 -14.44 -19.09 16.58
CA LEU A 264 -13.51 -18.56 15.57
C LEU A 264 -12.08 -19.07 15.81
N ILE A 265 -11.64 -19.07 17.06
CA ILE A 265 -10.32 -19.57 17.47
C ILE A 265 -10.20 -21.07 17.24
N GLU A 266 -11.19 -21.87 17.64
CA GLU A 266 -11.22 -23.32 17.43
C GLU A 266 -11.20 -23.67 15.93
N ARG A 267 -12.03 -22.99 15.12
CA ARG A 267 -12.03 -23.18 13.66
C ARG A 267 -10.69 -22.82 13.04
N THR A 268 -10.05 -21.76 13.51
CA THR A 268 -8.72 -21.35 13.04
C THR A 268 -7.67 -22.39 13.40
N LYS A 269 -7.65 -22.88 14.64
CA LYS A 269 -6.74 -23.96 15.07
C LYS A 269 -6.96 -25.25 14.27
N ASN A 270 -8.21 -25.60 13.98
CA ASN A 270 -8.53 -26.76 13.15
C ASN A 270 -8.01 -26.59 11.72
N ALA A 271 -8.22 -25.42 11.11
CA ALA A 271 -7.71 -25.11 9.77
C ALA A 271 -6.16 -25.10 9.70
N CYS A 272 -5.49 -24.69 10.78
CA CYS A 272 -4.03 -24.70 10.88
C CYS A 272 -3.45 -26.06 11.29
N ASN A 273 -4.28 -27.07 11.60
CA ASN A 273 -3.87 -28.32 12.25
C ASN A 273 -3.06 -28.08 13.55
N GLY A 274 -3.54 -27.18 14.39
CA GLY A 274 -2.94 -26.80 15.66
C GLY A 274 -2.80 -25.29 15.84
N LEU A 275 -2.01 -24.91 16.85
CA LEU A 275 -1.53 -23.54 17.02
C LEU A 275 -0.51 -23.19 15.94
N VAL A 276 -0.37 -21.90 15.64
CA VAL A 276 0.58 -21.39 14.63
C VAL A 276 1.83 -20.83 15.28
N ASP A 277 2.94 -20.78 14.54
CA ASP A 277 4.21 -20.25 15.04
C ASP A 277 4.38 -18.78 14.69
N ILE A 278 3.82 -18.38 13.54
CA ILE A 278 3.93 -17.04 12.98
C ILE A 278 2.55 -16.59 12.52
N VAL A 279 2.17 -15.37 12.88
CA VAL A 279 1.01 -14.68 12.30
C VAL A 279 1.51 -13.46 11.53
N ILE A 280 1.05 -13.27 10.29
CA ILE A 280 1.17 -12.00 9.56
C ILE A 280 -0.21 -11.35 9.62
N ASP A 281 -0.37 -10.34 10.47
CA ASP A 281 -1.66 -9.73 10.76
C ASP A 281 -1.77 -8.33 10.12
N PHE A 282 -2.55 -8.27 9.03
CA PHE A 282 -2.97 -7.03 8.39
C PHE A 282 -4.30 -6.50 8.96
N GLY A 283 -4.85 -7.17 9.96
CA GLY A 283 -5.97 -6.69 10.74
C GLY A 283 -5.56 -5.49 11.60
N THR A 284 -6.43 -4.49 11.65
CA THR A 284 -6.14 -3.20 12.30
C THR A 284 -6.77 -3.07 13.69
N THR A 285 -7.50 -4.09 14.15
CA THR A 285 -8.34 -4.01 15.36
C THR A 285 -7.76 -4.81 16.52
N SER A 286 -8.04 -4.34 17.74
CA SER A 286 -7.70 -5.06 18.98
C SER A 286 -8.33 -6.46 19.01
N ARG A 287 -9.58 -6.59 18.53
CA ARG A 287 -10.30 -7.87 18.45
C ARG A 287 -9.58 -8.88 17.55
N SER A 288 -9.16 -8.45 16.35
CA SER A 288 -8.40 -9.26 15.40
C SER A 288 -7.07 -9.73 16.02
N LEU A 289 -6.30 -8.79 16.58
CA LEU A 289 -5.00 -9.09 17.16
C LEU A 289 -5.09 -10.02 18.38
N HIS A 290 -6.09 -9.82 19.24
CA HIS A 290 -6.33 -10.71 20.37
C HIS A 290 -6.62 -12.15 19.91
N ARG A 291 -7.44 -12.30 18.85
CA ARG A 291 -7.73 -13.60 18.24
C ARG A 291 -6.48 -14.25 17.65
N SER A 292 -5.64 -13.47 16.96
CA SER A 292 -4.33 -13.90 16.45
C SER A 292 -3.43 -14.45 17.55
N LEU A 293 -3.30 -13.73 18.68
CA LEU A 293 -2.50 -14.17 19.83
C LEU A 293 -3.01 -15.48 20.46
N GLN A 294 -4.33 -15.71 20.46
CA GLN A 294 -4.92 -16.95 20.98
C GLN A 294 -4.76 -18.16 20.05
N CYS A 295 -4.39 -17.92 18.79
CA CYS A 295 -4.05 -18.97 17.82
C CYS A 295 -2.55 -19.29 17.79
N LEU A 296 -1.72 -18.49 18.47
CA LEU A 296 -0.26 -18.55 18.43
C LEU A 296 0.31 -19.49 19.50
N ASN A 297 1.38 -20.21 19.16
CA ASN A 297 2.18 -21.01 20.10
C ASN A 297 2.85 -20.13 21.16
N ALA A 298 3.18 -20.73 22.30
CA ALA A 298 4.12 -20.11 23.24
C ALA A 298 5.48 -19.91 22.53
N GLY A 299 6.06 -18.72 22.61
CA GLY A 299 7.27 -18.36 21.86
C GLY A 299 7.01 -17.83 20.44
N GLY A 300 5.79 -17.91 19.94
CA GLY A 300 5.44 -17.46 18.58
C GLY A 300 5.45 -15.94 18.43
N VAL A 301 5.35 -15.50 17.17
CA VAL A 301 5.38 -14.07 16.81
C VAL A 301 4.16 -13.66 15.98
N VAL A 302 3.60 -12.49 16.26
CA VAL A 302 2.68 -11.76 15.38
C VAL A 302 3.44 -10.61 14.74
N LEU A 303 3.46 -10.59 13.42
CA LEU A 303 4.00 -9.51 12.60
C LEU A 303 2.86 -8.58 12.21
N VAL A 304 2.98 -7.31 12.56
CA VAL A 304 2.00 -6.25 12.27
C VAL A 304 2.71 -5.05 11.63
N SER A 305 2.00 -4.20 10.89
CA SER A 305 2.59 -2.94 10.41
C SER A 305 3.01 -2.03 11.58
N GLU A 306 4.03 -1.20 11.39
CA GLU A 306 4.52 -0.22 12.40
C GLU A 306 3.39 0.59 13.07
N GLU A 307 2.45 1.13 12.30
CA GLU A 307 1.33 1.91 12.87
C GLU A 307 0.44 1.09 13.81
N VAL A 308 0.15 -0.15 13.43
CA VAL A 308 -0.65 -1.06 14.26
C VAL A 308 0.12 -1.44 15.52
N ALA A 309 1.44 -1.65 15.42
CA ALA A 309 2.29 -1.90 16.57
C ALA A 309 2.24 -0.71 17.54
N ASP A 310 2.45 0.52 17.07
CA ASP A 310 2.44 1.73 17.90
C ASP A 310 1.13 1.89 18.68
N ARG A 311 -0.01 1.59 18.02
CA ARG A 311 -1.33 1.72 18.64
C ARG A 311 -1.67 0.57 19.59
N LEU A 312 -1.35 -0.67 19.23
CA LEU A 312 -1.88 -1.85 19.92
C LEU A 312 -0.86 -2.52 20.87
N LEU A 313 0.44 -2.45 20.61
CA LEU A 313 1.46 -3.09 21.44
C LEU A 313 1.35 -2.71 22.93
N PRO A 314 1.12 -1.42 23.31
CA PRO A 314 0.93 -1.06 24.72
C PRO A 314 -0.23 -1.82 25.39
N LYS A 315 -1.33 -2.07 24.66
CA LYS A 315 -2.53 -2.76 25.16
C LYS A 315 -2.30 -4.25 25.40
N PHE A 316 -1.37 -4.87 24.67
CA PHE A 316 -1.11 -6.32 24.72
C PHE A 316 0.15 -6.71 25.48
N SER A 317 0.96 -5.74 25.92
CA SER A 317 2.22 -5.95 26.66
C SER A 317 2.14 -7.02 27.77
N ARG A 318 1.15 -6.91 28.66
CA ARG A 318 0.96 -7.89 29.74
C ARG A 318 0.66 -9.30 29.21
N LEU A 319 -0.18 -9.41 28.18
CA LEU A 319 -0.59 -10.69 27.63
C LEU A 319 0.61 -11.40 26.98
N ILE A 320 1.38 -10.69 26.15
CA ILE A 320 2.53 -11.26 25.45
C ILE A 320 3.64 -11.71 26.42
N HIS A 321 3.82 -11.02 27.54
CA HIS A 321 4.74 -11.46 28.60
C HIS A 321 4.27 -12.76 29.28
N GLN A 322 2.97 -12.90 29.56
CA GLN A 322 2.40 -14.08 30.20
C GLN A 322 2.44 -15.33 29.29
N THR A 323 2.22 -15.16 27.99
CA THR A 323 2.19 -16.25 27.01
C THR A 323 3.56 -16.52 26.36
N ASN A 324 4.59 -15.74 26.72
CA ASN A 324 5.90 -15.73 26.08
C ASN A 324 5.81 -15.54 24.55
N GLN A 325 4.91 -14.69 24.09
CA GLN A 325 4.69 -14.36 22.68
C GLN A 325 5.32 -13.02 22.33
N LYS A 326 5.39 -12.69 21.04
CA LYS A 326 5.93 -11.41 20.55
C LYS A 326 4.98 -10.75 19.57
N ILE A 327 4.92 -9.42 19.63
CA ILE A 327 4.34 -8.58 18.57
C ILE A 327 5.52 -7.78 18.00
N GLU A 328 5.77 -7.91 16.71
CA GLU A 328 6.86 -7.23 16.02
C GLU A 328 6.32 -6.34 14.90
N ALA A 329 6.85 -5.13 14.86
CA ALA A 329 6.53 -4.14 13.83
C ALA A 329 7.28 -4.45 12.54
N VAL A 330 6.59 -4.38 11.41
CA VAL A 330 7.13 -4.57 10.07
C VAL A 330 7.08 -3.25 9.31
N ALA A 331 8.25 -2.77 8.92
CA ALA A 331 8.42 -1.60 8.05
C ALA A 331 7.97 -1.89 6.61
N ASN A 332 7.79 -0.84 5.80
CA ASN A 332 7.28 -0.96 4.44
C ASN A 332 8.14 -1.84 3.51
N GLY A 333 9.47 -1.91 3.72
CA GLY A 333 10.40 -2.69 2.91
C GLY A 333 11.41 -1.81 2.17
N SER A 334 12.45 -2.41 1.57
CA SER A 334 13.54 -1.67 0.91
C SER A 334 13.31 -1.49 -0.60
N ILE A 335 14.04 -0.56 -1.23
CA ILE A 335 13.92 -0.35 -2.67
C ILE A 335 14.43 -1.55 -3.49
N GLU A 336 15.40 -2.31 -2.97
CA GLU A 336 15.87 -3.56 -3.59
C GLU A 336 14.75 -4.61 -3.60
N GLN A 337 14.00 -4.71 -2.50
CA GLN A 337 12.83 -5.58 -2.43
C GLN A 337 11.77 -5.16 -3.46
N LEU A 338 11.60 -3.85 -3.71
CA LEU A 338 10.70 -3.31 -4.74
C LEU A 338 11.20 -3.66 -6.16
N LYS A 339 12.48 -3.49 -6.46
CA LYS A 339 13.09 -3.88 -7.75
C LYS A 339 12.84 -5.35 -8.06
N GLU A 340 13.03 -6.22 -7.08
CA GLU A 340 12.72 -7.65 -7.21
C GLU A 340 11.22 -7.93 -7.39
N LEU A 341 10.33 -7.19 -6.71
CA LEU A 341 8.88 -7.34 -6.91
C LEU A 341 8.46 -6.97 -8.32
N VAL A 342 8.97 -5.86 -8.84
CA VAL A 342 8.74 -5.44 -10.22
C VAL A 342 9.14 -6.55 -11.17
N LYS A 343 10.33 -7.14 -10.97
CA LYS A 343 10.80 -8.28 -11.77
C LYS A 343 9.85 -9.48 -11.69
N TYR A 344 9.51 -9.96 -10.48
CA TYR A 344 8.67 -11.14 -10.32
C TYR A 344 7.25 -10.97 -10.87
N VAL A 345 6.68 -9.77 -10.79
CA VAL A 345 5.36 -9.49 -11.34
C VAL A 345 5.43 -9.33 -12.87
N ALA A 346 6.47 -8.69 -13.39
CA ALA A 346 6.70 -8.55 -14.83
C ALA A 346 6.93 -9.91 -15.53
N GLU A 347 7.56 -10.85 -14.85
CA GLU A 347 7.77 -12.23 -15.33
C GLU A 347 6.53 -13.13 -15.15
N GLY A 348 5.46 -12.62 -14.53
CA GLY A 348 4.25 -13.40 -14.21
C GLY A 348 4.44 -14.42 -13.08
N ALA A 349 5.58 -14.39 -12.39
CA ALA A 349 5.91 -15.32 -11.32
C ALA A 349 5.14 -15.04 -10.01
N ILE A 350 4.68 -13.80 -9.84
CA ILE A 350 3.71 -13.39 -8.81
C ILE A 350 2.57 -12.64 -9.51
N ILE A 351 1.35 -13.18 -9.39
CA ILE A 351 0.17 -12.60 -10.04
C ILE A 351 -0.35 -11.43 -9.18
N PRO A 352 -0.69 -10.26 -9.74
CA PRO A 352 -1.26 -9.15 -8.98
C PRO A 352 -2.71 -9.43 -8.55
N PRO A 353 -3.14 -8.98 -7.35
CA PRO A 353 -4.52 -9.10 -6.90
C PRO A 353 -5.52 -8.53 -7.93
N PRO A 354 -6.80 -8.94 -7.87
CA PRO A 354 -7.84 -8.33 -8.69
C PRO A 354 -7.83 -6.81 -8.55
N HIS A 355 -7.90 -6.12 -9.67
CA HIS A 355 -7.87 -4.67 -9.72
C HIS A 355 -8.74 -4.14 -10.85
N THR A 356 -9.12 -2.88 -10.75
CA THR A 356 -9.91 -2.17 -11.75
C THR A 356 -9.35 -0.77 -11.91
N GLU A 357 -9.10 -0.40 -13.15
CA GLU A 357 -8.67 0.93 -13.52
C GLU A 357 -9.88 1.81 -13.82
N PHE A 358 -9.86 3.03 -13.30
CA PHE A 358 -10.87 4.07 -13.51
C PHE A 358 -10.18 5.32 -14.03
N SER A 359 -10.87 6.13 -14.83
CA SER A 359 -10.35 7.47 -15.14
C SER A 359 -10.23 8.29 -13.85
N ALA A 360 -9.20 9.13 -13.75
CA ALA A 360 -9.07 10.12 -12.69
C ALA A 360 -10.29 11.07 -12.62
N ASP A 361 -11.01 11.27 -13.73
CA ASP A 361 -12.29 11.99 -13.76
C ASP A 361 -13.40 11.33 -12.93
N GLU A 362 -13.29 10.03 -12.71
CA GLU A 362 -14.28 9.25 -11.97
C GLU A 362 -13.91 9.08 -10.49
N ALA A 363 -12.90 9.82 -9.99
CA ALA A 363 -12.42 9.71 -8.62
C ALA A 363 -13.55 9.77 -7.58
N SER A 364 -14.54 10.66 -7.75
CA SER A 364 -15.71 10.74 -6.85
C SER A 364 -16.52 9.44 -6.81
N LYS A 365 -16.78 8.84 -7.98
CA LYS A 365 -17.48 7.55 -8.08
C LYS A 365 -16.64 6.42 -7.49
N VAL A 366 -15.32 6.45 -7.67
CA VAL A 366 -14.41 5.44 -7.11
C VAL A 366 -14.44 5.49 -5.60
N VAL A 367 -14.35 6.67 -4.99
CA VAL A 367 -14.47 6.86 -3.54
C VAL A 367 -15.82 6.34 -3.04
N GLU A 368 -16.93 6.70 -3.69
CA GLU A 368 -18.26 6.20 -3.34
C GLU A 368 -18.33 4.67 -3.39
N LYS A 369 -17.85 4.05 -4.47
CA LYS A 369 -17.82 2.59 -4.60
C LYS A 369 -16.92 1.93 -3.55
N LEU A 370 -15.81 2.56 -3.17
CA LEU A 370 -14.93 2.08 -2.09
C LEU A 370 -15.59 2.16 -0.71
N CYS A 371 -16.32 3.25 -0.41
CA CYS A 371 -17.11 3.39 0.82
C CYS A 371 -18.15 2.26 0.97
N HIS A 372 -18.76 1.86 -0.15
CA HIS A 372 -19.79 0.81 -0.21
C HIS A 372 -19.23 -0.60 -0.49
N SER A 373 -17.90 -0.78 -0.53
CA SER A 373 -17.25 -2.07 -0.83
C SER A 373 -17.71 -2.71 -2.15
N GLN A 374 -18.00 -1.88 -3.16
CA GLN A 374 -18.51 -2.31 -4.47
C GLN A 374 -17.41 -2.60 -5.50
N ILE A 375 -16.16 -2.25 -5.20
CA ILE A 375 -15.02 -2.56 -6.08
C ILE A 375 -14.39 -3.88 -5.61
N PRO A 376 -14.45 -4.95 -6.41
CA PRO A 376 -13.74 -6.17 -6.09
C PRO A 376 -12.23 -5.95 -6.25
N GLY A 377 -11.48 -6.06 -5.15
CA GLY A 377 -10.03 -5.89 -5.15
C GLY A 377 -9.58 -4.44 -5.06
N ARG A 378 -8.64 -4.03 -5.92
CA ARG A 378 -7.97 -2.72 -5.85
C ARG A 378 -8.47 -1.75 -6.92
N ALA A 379 -8.69 -0.50 -6.55
CA ALA A 379 -8.97 0.57 -7.52
C ALA A 379 -7.68 1.31 -7.89
N ILE A 380 -7.56 1.65 -9.16
CA ILE A 380 -6.44 2.44 -9.71
C ILE A 380 -7.05 3.61 -10.47
N LEU A 381 -6.54 4.81 -10.26
CA LEU A 381 -6.88 6.00 -11.02
C LEU A 381 -5.88 6.20 -12.15
N ARG A 382 -6.37 6.29 -13.39
CA ARG A 382 -5.59 6.56 -14.60
C ARG A 382 -5.73 8.02 -14.98
N PHE A 383 -4.61 8.71 -15.08
CA PHE A 383 -4.55 10.14 -15.45
C PHE A 383 -4.26 10.32 -16.94
N HIS A 384 -3.48 9.42 -17.54
CA HIS A 384 -3.10 9.49 -18.94
C HIS A 384 -3.15 8.11 -19.63
N ASP A 385 -3.45 8.13 -20.92
CA ASP A 385 -3.40 6.95 -21.79
C ASP A 385 -2.01 6.83 -22.42
N ILE A 386 -1.04 6.44 -21.59
CA ILE A 386 0.32 6.12 -22.01
C ILE A 386 0.51 4.61 -21.78
N GLN A 387 0.83 3.88 -22.86
CA GLN A 387 1.05 2.43 -22.83
C GLN A 387 2.45 2.04 -22.34
#